data_AF-A0A2W7N7D6-F1
#
_entry.id   AF-A0A2W7N7D6-F1
#
_cell.length_a   1.000
_cell.length_b   1.000
_cell.length_c   1.000
_cell.angle_alpha   90.00
_cell.angle_beta   90.00
_cell.angle_gamma   90.00
#
_symmetry.space_group_name_H-M   'P 1'
#
loop_
_entity.id
_entity.type
_entity.pdbx_description
1 polymer ?
#
loop_
_entity_poly.entity_id
_entity_poly.type
_entity_poly.pdbx_seq_one_letter_code
_entity_poly.pdbx_strand_id
1 'polypeptide(L)'
;MARTGKPAGRAARRRDARAARDAPLDLDGLRARVARAAIPGPADRAERARRLLSAWIGTAAAHGASLRDIVRGLGNGSAAEQLRGALETEISRNPPPVLRDAACRAGCAFCCILDGPDGGTITEVEARRMHGALAPLAGRPDGRDWHPAACPALDPETRTCRAYDERPGLCRAYLSSDAEACRINAEGGAAPGAGLLSTHPDALAVHGLARAALRGVVRVETFALARLNAAALEGRDVDAALDAARHPPKMLDEALRGLVSSAAAARRR
;
A
#
# COMPACT_ATOMS: atom_id res chain seq x y z
N MET A 1 -26.57 -49.20 10.43
CA MET A 1 -25.10 -49.30 10.55
C MET A 1 -24.46 -48.11 9.83
N ALA A 2 -24.14 -47.04 10.57
CA ALA A 2 -23.44 -45.88 10.01
C ALA A 2 -21.93 -46.16 9.98
N ARG A 3 -21.35 -46.30 8.78
CA ARG A 3 -19.89 -46.38 8.62
C ARG A 3 -19.31 -44.99 8.86
N THR A 4 -18.74 -44.78 10.04
CA THR A 4 -17.90 -43.62 10.35
C THR A 4 -16.62 -43.72 9.50
N GLY A 5 -16.52 -42.87 8.49
CA GLY A 5 -15.34 -42.79 7.62
C GLY A 5 -14.09 -42.42 8.41
N LYS A 6 -13.05 -43.26 8.33
CA LYS A 6 -11.74 -43.01 8.94
C LYS A 6 -11.15 -41.71 8.36
N PRO A 7 -10.77 -40.72 9.19
CA PRO A 7 -10.24 -39.46 8.68
C PRO A 7 -8.97 -39.71 7.86
N ALA A 8 -8.88 -39.05 6.70
CA ALA A 8 -7.74 -39.19 5.79
C ALA A 8 -6.41 -38.94 6.51
N GLY A 9 -5.43 -39.83 6.28
CA GLY A 9 -4.11 -39.73 6.90
C GLY A 9 -3.39 -38.42 6.54
N ARG A 10 -2.48 -37.96 7.41
CA ARG A 10 -1.71 -36.72 7.22
C ARG A 10 -1.00 -36.64 5.85
N ALA A 11 -0.57 -37.77 5.30
CA ALA A 11 0.05 -37.85 3.97
C ALA A 11 -0.94 -37.60 2.82
N ALA A 12 -2.18 -38.09 2.92
CA ALA A 12 -3.24 -37.81 1.94
C ALA A 12 -3.56 -36.30 1.92
N ARG A 13 -3.78 -35.70 3.09
CA ARG A 13 -3.99 -34.24 3.23
C ARG A 13 -2.86 -33.40 2.63
N ARG A 14 -1.60 -33.84 2.75
CA ARG A 14 -0.45 -33.16 2.12
C ARG A 14 -0.44 -33.30 0.60
N ARG A 15 -0.79 -34.48 0.06
CA ARG A 15 -0.89 -34.70 -1.39
C ARG A 15 -2.05 -33.89 -1.99
N ASP A 16 -3.20 -33.89 -1.34
CA ASP A 16 -4.38 -33.14 -1.79
C ASP A 16 -4.11 -31.63 -1.75
N ALA A 17 -3.46 -31.14 -0.69
CA ALA A 17 -3.03 -29.74 -0.61
C ALA A 17 -2.00 -29.37 -1.70
N ARG A 18 -1.12 -30.31 -2.08
CA ARG A 18 -0.18 -30.11 -3.18
C ARG A 18 -0.89 -30.11 -4.54
N ALA A 19 -1.76 -31.09 -4.79
CA ALA A 19 -2.53 -31.16 -6.03
C ALA A 19 -3.43 -29.92 -6.20
N ALA A 20 -4.08 -29.45 -5.14
CA ALA A 20 -4.88 -28.21 -5.15
C ALA A 20 -4.03 -26.94 -5.35
N ARG A 21 -2.74 -26.97 -4.97
CA ARG A 21 -1.80 -25.87 -5.23
C ARG A 21 -1.35 -25.87 -6.69
N ASP A 22 -1.15 -27.05 -7.26
CA ASP A 22 -0.60 -27.25 -8.60
C ASP A 22 -1.72 -27.24 -9.69
N ALA A 23 -3.00 -27.25 -9.30
CA ALA A 23 -4.13 -27.08 -10.21
C ALA A 23 -4.13 -25.68 -10.87
N PRO A 24 -4.50 -25.58 -12.17
CA PRO A 24 -4.65 -24.29 -12.85
C PRO A 24 -5.58 -23.35 -12.07
N LEU A 25 -5.15 -22.10 -11.88
CA LEU A 25 -5.99 -21.11 -11.22
C LEU A 25 -7.15 -20.74 -12.16
N ASP A 26 -8.38 -20.83 -11.66
CA ASP A 26 -9.57 -20.25 -12.25
C ASP A 26 -10.14 -19.14 -11.33
N LEU A 27 -11.25 -18.53 -11.74
CA LEU A 27 -11.86 -17.42 -10.99
C LEU A 27 -12.39 -17.86 -9.62
N ASP A 28 -13.01 -19.04 -9.53
CA ASP A 28 -13.55 -19.55 -8.27
C ASP A 28 -12.44 -20.01 -7.33
N GLY A 29 -11.38 -20.60 -7.87
CA GLY A 29 -10.14 -20.90 -7.17
C GLY A 29 -9.49 -19.63 -6.61
N LEU A 30 -9.44 -18.55 -7.37
CA LEU A 30 -8.94 -17.25 -6.88
C LEU A 30 -9.81 -16.69 -5.75
N ARG A 31 -11.14 -16.67 -5.92
CA ARG A 31 -12.09 -16.23 -4.87
C ARG A 31 -11.93 -17.05 -3.59
N ALA A 32 -11.81 -18.36 -3.71
CA ALA A 32 -11.61 -19.26 -2.58
C ALA A 32 -10.25 -19.03 -1.89
N ARG A 33 -9.20 -18.69 -2.64
CA ARG A 33 -7.89 -18.30 -2.07
C ARG A 33 -7.98 -16.97 -1.33
N VAL A 34 -8.68 -15.96 -1.86
CA VAL A 34 -8.93 -14.69 -1.17
C VAL A 34 -9.74 -14.89 0.11
N ALA A 35 -10.79 -15.72 0.08
CA ALA A 35 -11.61 -16.02 1.24
C ALA A 35 -10.79 -16.65 2.40
N ARG A 36 -9.79 -17.48 2.07
CA ARG A 36 -8.90 -18.13 3.04
C ARG A 36 -7.63 -17.34 3.38
N ALA A 37 -7.34 -16.27 2.62
CA ALA A 37 -6.13 -15.49 2.82
C ALA A 37 -6.14 -14.82 4.20
N ALA A 38 -4.97 -14.84 4.85
CA ALA A 38 -4.72 -14.21 6.13
C ALA A 38 -3.56 -13.23 5.99
N ILE A 39 -3.69 -12.09 6.64
CA ILE A 39 -2.68 -11.04 6.71
C ILE A 39 -2.46 -10.66 8.18
N PRO A 40 -1.27 -10.18 8.56
CA PRO A 40 -1.05 -9.64 9.89
C PRO A 40 -1.80 -8.31 10.09
N GLY A 41 -2.04 -7.95 11.35
CA GLY A 41 -2.74 -6.73 11.73
C GLY A 41 -4.16 -6.98 12.30
N PRO A 42 -5.00 -5.94 12.40
CA PRO A 42 -6.34 -6.04 13.00
C PRO A 42 -7.27 -6.94 12.17
N ALA A 43 -7.99 -7.84 12.85
CA ALA A 43 -8.87 -8.81 12.20
C ALA A 43 -10.05 -8.15 11.46
N ASP A 44 -10.60 -7.08 12.03
CA ASP A 44 -11.65 -6.26 11.43
C ASP A 44 -11.21 -5.63 10.11
N ARG A 45 -9.97 -5.13 10.05
CA ARG A 45 -9.37 -4.59 8.81
C ARG A 45 -9.16 -5.69 7.77
N ALA A 46 -8.64 -6.85 8.17
CA ALA A 46 -8.46 -7.97 7.25
C ALA A 46 -9.80 -8.44 6.65
N GLU A 47 -10.85 -8.50 7.47
CA GLU A 47 -12.18 -8.90 7.05
C GLU A 47 -12.83 -7.85 6.12
N ARG A 48 -12.68 -6.55 6.44
CA ARG A 48 -13.12 -5.47 5.55
C ARG A 48 -12.40 -5.51 4.21
N ALA A 49 -11.08 -5.64 4.20
CA ALA A 49 -10.27 -5.73 2.99
C ALA A 49 -10.65 -6.95 2.13
N ARG A 50 -10.98 -8.08 2.76
CA ARG A 50 -11.46 -9.28 2.06
C ARG A 50 -12.79 -9.04 1.35
N ARG A 51 -13.74 -8.34 2.00
CA ARG A 51 -15.02 -7.98 1.37
C ARG A 51 -14.83 -7.03 0.20
N LEU A 52 -14.01 -5.99 0.36
CA LEU A 52 -13.67 -5.04 -0.71
C LEU A 52 -13.03 -5.76 -1.90
N LEU A 53 -12.03 -6.60 -1.65
CA LEU A 53 -11.33 -7.35 -2.69
C LEU A 53 -12.25 -8.36 -3.40
N SER A 54 -13.10 -9.06 -2.66
CA SER A 54 -14.07 -10.00 -3.25
C SER A 54 -15.09 -9.28 -4.14
N ALA A 55 -15.58 -8.12 -3.70
CA ALA A 55 -16.45 -7.27 -4.49
C ALA A 55 -15.75 -6.78 -5.76
N TRP A 56 -14.49 -6.31 -5.67
CA TRP A 56 -13.71 -5.89 -6.82
C TRP A 56 -13.52 -7.02 -7.85
N ILE A 57 -13.17 -8.24 -7.41
CA ILE A 57 -13.05 -9.41 -8.28
C ILE A 57 -14.40 -9.73 -8.95
N GLY A 58 -15.49 -9.69 -8.20
CA GLY A 58 -16.85 -9.90 -8.71
C GLY A 58 -17.21 -8.88 -9.79
N THR A 59 -16.98 -7.60 -9.52
CA THR A 59 -17.23 -6.50 -10.44
C THR A 59 -16.36 -6.59 -11.69
N ALA A 60 -15.06 -6.84 -11.55
CA ALA A 60 -14.15 -6.97 -12.69
C ALA A 60 -14.59 -8.11 -13.63
N ALA A 61 -14.94 -9.27 -13.07
CA ALA A 61 -15.44 -10.40 -13.85
C ALA A 61 -16.79 -10.10 -14.53
N ALA A 62 -17.70 -9.42 -13.83
CA ALA A 62 -19.00 -9.01 -14.40
C ALA A 62 -18.84 -8.03 -15.57
N HIS A 63 -17.76 -7.24 -15.60
CA HIS A 63 -17.40 -6.34 -16.70
C HIS A 63 -16.48 -7.01 -17.75
N GLY A 64 -16.37 -8.34 -17.75
CA GLY A 64 -15.64 -9.09 -18.77
C GLY A 64 -14.13 -9.10 -18.62
N ALA A 65 -13.57 -8.67 -17.48
CA ALA A 65 -12.14 -8.78 -17.24
C ALA A 65 -11.73 -10.26 -17.20
N SER A 66 -10.68 -10.61 -17.94
CA SER A 66 -10.14 -11.97 -17.93
C SER A 66 -9.48 -12.28 -16.58
N LEU A 67 -9.34 -13.57 -16.25
CA LEU A 67 -8.57 -13.96 -15.06
C LEU A 67 -7.14 -13.40 -15.08
N ARG A 68 -6.53 -13.34 -16.27
CA ARG A 68 -5.19 -12.77 -16.44
C ARG A 68 -5.15 -11.29 -16.05
N ASP A 69 -6.16 -10.52 -16.44
CA ASP A 69 -6.27 -9.10 -16.08
C ASP A 69 -6.50 -8.89 -14.59
N ILE A 70 -7.34 -9.72 -13.99
CA ILE A 70 -7.60 -9.73 -12.55
C ILE A 70 -6.29 -10.05 -11.79
N VAL A 71 -5.59 -11.13 -12.15
CA VAL A 71 -4.31 -11.51 -11.52
C VAL A 71 -3.25 -10.42 -11.70
N ARG A 72 -3.17 -9.79 -12.88
CA ARG A 72 -2.27 -8.67 -13.15
C ARG A 72 -2.58 -7.46 -12.26
N GLY A 73 -3.86 -7.07 -12.16
CA GLY A 73 -4.29 -5.94 -11.33
C GLY A 73 -4.08 -6.17 -9.84
N LEU A 74 -4.20 -7.42 -9.38
CA LEU A 74 -3.84 -7.83 -8.02
C LEU A 74 -2.33 -7.85 -7.80
N GLY A 75 -1.55 -8.29 -8.79
CA GLY A 75 -0.10 -8.42 -8.69
C GLY A 75 0.63 -7.09 -8.60
N ASN A 76 0.25 -6.12 -9.44
CA ASN A 76 0.89 -4.81 -9.52
C ASN A 76 0.27 -3.75 -8.58
N GLY A 77 -0.81 -4.10 -7.87
CA GLY A 77 -1.50 -3.22 -6.92
C GLY A 77 -2.59 -2.30 -7.52
N SER A 78 -2.90 -2.41 -8.82
CA SER A 78 -3.98 -1.61 -9.45
C SER A 78 -5.33 -1.84 -8.78
N ALA A 79 -5.63 -3.05 -8.30
CA ALA A 79 -6.87 -3.34 -7.56
C ALA A 79 -6.95 -2.57 -6.24
N ALA A 80 -5.85 -2.52 -5.49
CA ALA A 80 -5.77 -1.76 -4.24
C ALA A 80 -5.92 -0.25 -4.50
N GLU A 81 -5.32 0.23 -5.59
CA GLU A 81 -5.43 1.63 -6.00
C GLU A 81 -6.87 2.02 -6.40
N GLN A 82 -7.53 1.21 -7.22
CA GLN A 82 -8.93 1.47 -7.63
C GLN A 82 -9.87 1.49 -6.42
N LEU A 83 -9.70 0.54 -5.49
CA LEU A 83 -10.47 0.51 -4.25
C LEU A 83 -10.19 1.73 -3.38
N ARG A 84 -8.93 2.16 -3.26
CA ARG A 84 -8.57 3.41 -2.58
C ARG A 84 -9.30 4.61 -3.20
N GLY A 85 -9.25 4.76 -4.51
CA GLY A 85 -9.90 5.87 -5.22
C GLY A 85 -11.43 5.88 -5.03
N ALA A 86 -12.06 4.71 -5.02
CA ALA A 86 -13.50 4.59 -4.71
C ALA A 86 -13.81 5.03 -3.27
N LEU A 87 -12.99 4.63 -2.29
CA LEU A 87 -13.15 5.07 -0.90
C LEU A 87 -12.90 6.57 -0.74
N GLU A 88 -11.91 7.13 -1.43
CA GLU A 88 -11.62 8.58 -1.42
C GLU A 88 -12.76 9.39 -2.05
N THR A 89 -13.36 8.88 -3.12
CA THR A 89 -14.55 9.50 -3.74
C THR A 89 -15.70 9.56 -2.74
N GLU A 90 -15.94 8.47 -2.00
CA GLU A 90 -17.00 8.43 -1.00
C GLU A 90 -16.73 9.38 0.17
N ILE A 91 -15.48 9.41 0.66
CA ILE A 91 -15.06 10.38 1.70
C ILE A 91 -15.23 11.81 1.20
N SER A 92 -14.92 12.11 -0.05
CA SER A 92 -15.02 13.47 -0.59
C SER A 92 -16.46 13.97 -0.69
N ARG A 93 -17.45 13.07 -0.81
CA ARG A 93 -18.88 13.43 -0.79
C ARG A 93 -19.38 13.86 0.59
N ASN A 94 -18.80 13.29 1.64
CA ASN A 94 -19.12 13.63 3.03
C ASN A 94 -17.83 13.67 3.86
N PRO A 95 -17.00 14.72 3.71
CA PRO A 95 -15.67 14.75 4.30
C PRO A 95 -15.77 14.78 5.83
N PRO A 96 -15.10 13.88 6.56
CA PRO A 96 -15.07 13.94 8.02
C PRO A 96 -14.43 15.24 8.52
N PRO A 97 -14.72 15.68 9.76
CA PRO A 97 -14.16 16.90 10.34
C PRO A 97 -12.64 17.00 10.19
N VAL A 98 -11.92 15.90 10.42
CA VAL A 98 -10.45 15.85 10.32
C VAL A 98 -9.93 16.29 8.94
N LEU A 99 -10.68 16.06 7.86
CA LEU A 99 -10.32 16.55 6.51
C LEU A 99 -10.64 18.03 6.31
N ARG A 100 -11.71 18.53 6.93
CA ARG A 100 -12.12 19.94 6.83
C ARG A 100 -11.22 20.85 7.65
N ASP A 101 -10.78 20.35 8.80
CA ASP A 101 -9.97 21.08 9.79
C ASP A 101 -8.48 20.74 9.65
N ALA A 102 -8.08 20.23 8.49
CA ALA A 102 -6.70 19.87 8.19
C ALA A 102 -5.77 21.10 8.25
N ALA A 103 -4.66 21.00 8.96
CA ALA A 103 -3.61 22.03 8.96
C ALA A 103 -2.70 21.98 7.71
N CYS A 104 -2.99 21.02 6.81
CA CYS A 104 -2.27 20.82 5.55
C CYS A 104 -2.47 22.03 4.62
N ARG A 105 -1.36 22.62 4.17
CA ARG A 105 -1.33 23.77 3.25
C ARG A 105 -0.18 23.63 2.26
N ALA A 106 -0.27 24.30 1.11
CA ALA A 106 0.82 24.34 0.15
C ALA A 106 2.11 24.86 0.82
N GLY A 107 3.25 24.25 0.51
CA GLY A 107 4.55 24.56 1.13
C GLY A 107 4.77 23.98 2.53
N CYS A 108 3.78 23.31 3.13
CA CYS A 108 3.99 22.50 4.34
C CYS A 108 4.59 21.13 3.94
N ALA A 109 5.80 20.83 4.42
CA ALA A 109 6.57 19.66 3.99
C ALA A 109 6.96 18.70 5.13
N PHE A 110 6.41 18.86 6.34
CA PHE A 110 6.76 18.00 7.46
C PHE A 110 6.40 16.52 7.24
N CYS A 111 5.29 16.23 6.56
CA CYS A 111 4.93 14.86 6.18
C CYS A 111 5.87 14.24 5.12
N CYS A 112 6.69 15.07 4.49
CA CYS A 112 7.69 14.65 3.53
C CYS A 112 9.07 14.48 4.17
N ILE A 113 9.22 14.74 5.48
CA ILE A 113 10.37 14.26 6.25
C ILE A 113 10.03 12.82 6.64
N LEU A 114 10.76 11.89 6.05
CA LEU A 114 10.40 10.49 6.00
C LEU A 114 10.93 9.73 7.21
N ASP A 115 10.06 8.95 7.84
CA ASP A 115 10.45 8.04 8.91
C ASP A 115 11.15 6.80 8.34
N GLY A 116 12.42 6.63 8.70
CA GLY A 116 13.23 5.49 8.30
C GLY A 116 13.59 5.45 6.81
N PRO A 117 14.31 4.41 6.37
CA PRO A 117 14.90 4.36 5.03
C PRO A 117 13.89 4.11 3.90
N ASP A 118 12.68 3.65 4.20
CA ASP A 118 11.69 3.31 3.18
C ASP A 118 10.83 4.48 2.76
N GLY A 119 10.56 5.42 3.67
CA GLY A 119 9.64 6.54 3.44
C GLY A 119 8.20 6.15 3.15
N GLY A 120 7.85 4.89 3.34
CA GLY A 120 6.53 4.35 3.04
C GLY A 120 6.56 3.17 2.09
N THR A 121 5.51 2.34 2.21
CA THR A 121 5.28 1.19 1.34
C THR A 121 4.32 1.55 0.22
N ILE A 122 4.75 1.39 -1.02
CA ILE A 122 3.94 1.64 -2.22
C ILE A 122 3.86 0.39 -3.12
N THR A 123 2.84 0.35 -3.96
CA THR A 123 2.60 -0.69 -4.97
C THR A 123 3.45 -0.46 -6.23
N GLU A 124 3.50 -1.44 -7.14
CA GLU A 124 4.21 -1.28 -8.42
C GLU A 124 3.59 -0.18 -9.28
N VAL A 125 2.25 -0.09 -9.34
CA VAL A 125 1.58 0.94 -10.13
C VAL A 125 1.90 2.35 -9.62
N GLU A 126 1.91 2.55 -8.30
CA GLU A 126 2.32 3.82 -7.69
C GLU A 126 3.80 4.11 -7.94
N ALA A 127 4.66 3.09 -7.85
CA ALA A 127 6.09 3.23 -8.09
C ALA A 127 6.38 3.66 -9.54
N ARG A 128 5.76 3.03 -10.53
CA ARG A 128 5.96 3.39 -11.94
C ARG A 128 5.50 4.82 -12.24
N ARG A 129 4.38 5.26 -11.66
CA ARG A 129 3.89 6.65 -11.83
C ARG A 129 4.82 7.67 -11.18
N MET A 130 5.25 7.41 -9.95
CA MET A 130 6.21 8.27 -9.26
C MET A 130 7.54 8.36 -10.01
N HIS A 131 8.06 7.24 -10.51
CA HIS A 131 9.25 7.24 -11.35
C HIS A 131 9.04 8.07 -12.61
N GLY A 132 7.96 7.84 -13.35
CA GLY A 132 7.65 8.59 -14.58
C GLY A 132 7.53 10.10 -14.36
N ALA A 133 6.97 10.53 -13.23
CA ALA A 133 6.87 11.95 -12.87
C ALA A 133 8.22 12.58 -12.48
N LEU A 134 9.13 11.80 -11.87
CA LEU A 134 10.40 12.30 -11.36
C LEU A 134 11.57 12.14 -12.34
N ALA A 135 11.51 11.19 -13.27
CA ALA A 135 12.57 10.93 -14.24
C ALA A 135 12.97 12.18 -15.07
N PRO A 136 12.05 13.08 -15.49
CA PRO A 136 12.43 14.33 -16.16
C PRO A 136 13.25 15.31 -15.31
N LEU A 137 13.36 15.07 -14.00
CA LEU A 137 14.07 15.91 -13.05
C LEU A 137 15.44 15.32 -12.65
N ALA A 138 15.90 14.28 -13.34
CA ALA A 138 17.17 13.63 -13.05
C ALA A 138 18.35 14.64 -13.00
N GLY A 139 19.21 14.48 -12.00
CA GLY A 139 20.36 15.34 -11.74
C GLY A 139 20.05 16.69 -11.09
N ARG A 140 18.77 17.04 -10.87
CA ARG A 140 18.40 18.29 -10.18
C ARG A 140 18.52 18.13 -8.65
N PRO A 141 18.80 19.22 -7.92
CA PRO A 141 18.63 19.30 -6.47
C PRO A 141 17.29 18.74 -6.00
N ASP A 142 17.25 18.15 -4.83
CA ASP A 142 16.06 17.50 -4.30
C ASP A 142 15.84 17.74 -2.82
N GLY A 143 14.75 17.22 -2.26
CA GLY A 143 14.39 17.45 -0.86
C GLY A 143 15.53 17.23 0.14
N ARG A 144 16.48 16.32 -0.16
CA ARG A 144 17.63 16.02 0.69
C ARG A 144 18.58 17.19 0.88
N ASP A 145 18.57 18.16 -0.05
CA ASP A 145 19.34 19.41 0.06
C ASP A 145 18.71 20.38 1.08
N TRP A 146 17.42 20.23 1.38
CA TRP A 146 16.73 20.97 2.45
C TRP A 146 16.81 20.25 3.80
N HIS A 147 16.61 18.92 3.81
CA HIS A 147 16.66 18.10 5.02
C HIS A 147 17.11 16.68 4.68
N PRO A 148 18.06 16.05 5.41
CA PRO A 148 18.65 14.77 5.02
C PRO A 148 17.63 13.61 4.92
N ALA A 149 16.55 13.67 5.70
CA ALA A 149 15.45 12.70 5.65
C ALA A 149 14.25 13.14 4.78
N ALA A 150 14.34 14.24 4.04
CA ALA A 150 13.26 14.65 3.16
C ALA A 150 13.09 13.71 1.97
N CYS A 151 11.84 13.59 1.52
CA CYS A 151 11.47 12.87 0.32
C CYS A 151 12.18 13.47 -0.90
N PRO A 152 12.87 12.66 -1.73
CA PRO A 152 13.53 13.17 -2.92
C PRO A 152 12.54 13.85 -3.91
N ALA A 153 11.25 13.50 -3.88
CA ALA A 153 10.25 14.16 -4.71
C ALA A 153 10.03 15.66 -4.39
N LEU A 154 10.48 16.15 -3.23
CA LEU A 154 10.37 17.56 -2.88
C LEU A 154 11.33 18.43 -3.68
N ASP A 155 10.85 19.62 -4.01
CA ASP A 155 11.69 20.76 -4.35
C ASP A 155 12.30 21.35 -3.07
N PRO A 156 13.64 21.45 -2.94
CA PRO A 156 14.27 21.92 -1.72
C PRO A 156 14.04 23.41 -1.43
N GLU A 157 13.83 24.23 -2.46
CA GLU A 157 13.64 25.68 -2.31
C GLU A 157 12.21 25.99 -1.90
N THR A 158 11.23 25.43 -2.62
CA THR A 158 9.81 25.74 -2.43
C THR A 158 9.11 24.82 -1.44
N ARG A 159 9.73 23.66 -1.13
CA ARG A 159 9.17 22.61 -0.27
C ARG A 159 7.84 22.06 -0.81
N THR A 160 7.67 22.12 -2.13
CA THR A 160 6.51 21.55 -2.83
C THR A 160 6.86 20.20 -3.44
N CYS A 161 5.89 19.29 -3.52
CA CYS A 161 6.08 17.99 -4.16
C CYS A 161 6.08 18.17 -5.68
N ARG A 162 7.17 17.78 -6.35
CA ARG A 162 7.31 17.90 -7.82
C ARG A 162 6.54 16.82 -8.59
N ALA A 163 5.96 15.85 -7.87
CA ALA A 163 5.09 14.80 -8.39
C ALA A 163 3.72 14.82 -7.68
N TYR A 164 3.18 16.02 -7.43
CA TYR A 164 1.98 16.20 -6.60
C TYR A 164 0.76 15.38 -7.06
N ASP A 165 0.53 15.34 -8.37
CA ASP A 165 -0.61 14.63 -8.97
C ASP A 165 -0.40 13.12 -9.02
N GLU A 166 0.85 12.66 -8.92
CA GLU A 166 1.22 11.23 -8.91
C GLU A 166 1.51 10.69 -7.51
N ARG A 167 1.28 11.50 -6.47
CA ARG A 167 1.50 11.09 -5.07
C ARG A 167 0.83 9.74 -4.77
N PRO A 168 1.56 8.80 -4.13
CA PRO A 168 0.99 7.53 -3.70
C PRO A 168 -0.14 7.72 -2.70
N GLY A 169 -0.94 6.67 -2.52
CA GLY A 169 -2.05 6.67 -1.57
C GLY A 169 -1.62 7.02 -0.14
N LEU A 170 -0.42 6.59 0.29
CA LEU A 170 0.13 6.94 1.60
C LEU A 170 0.22 8.45 1.80
N CYS A 171 0.78 9.17 0.82
CA CYS A 171 0.98 10.61 0.88
C CYS A 171 -0.33 11.40 0.84
N ARG A 172 -1.39 10.83 0.24
CA ARG A 172 -2.74 11.42 0.21
C ARG A 172 -3.53 11.14 1.48
N ALA A 173 -3.27 10.00 2.12
CA ALA A 173 -3.95 9.60 3.34
C ALA A 173 -3.35 10.26 4.60
N TYR A 174 -2.10 10.71 4.56
CA TYR A 174 -1.48 11.40 5.69
C TYR A 174 -2.09 12.79 5.88
N LEU A 175 -2.49 13.08 7.11
CA LEU A 175 -3.25 14.25 7.49
C LEU A 175 -2.89 14.63 8.93
N SER A 176 -2.88 15.92 9.22
CA SER A 176 -2.86 16.42 10.59
C SER A 176 -3.76 17.63 10.72
N SER A 177 -4.42 17.77 11.87
CA SER A 177 -5.12 18.99 12.26
C SER A 177 -4.18 20.01 12.96
N ASP A 178 -2.91 19.65 13.15
CA ASP A 178 -1.92 20.45 13.86
C ASP A 178 -0.57 20.40 13.12
N ALA A 179 -0.18 21.54 12.55
CA ALA A 179 1.08 21.66 11.82
C ALA A 179 2.30 21.65 12.75
N GLU A 180 2.15 22.12 13.99
CA GLU A 180 3.23 22.12 14.98
C GLU A 180 3.50 20.71 15.48
N ALA A 181 2.45 19.91 15.68
CA ALA A 181 2.60 18.48 15.95
C ALA A 181 3.36 17.76 14.81
N CYS A 182 3.08 18.09 13.55
CA CYS A 182 3.84 17.57 12.43
C CYS A 182 5.32 17.97 12.47
N ARG A 183 5.63 19.24 12.80
CA ARG A 183 7.00 19.72 12.93
C ARG A 183 7.75 18.95 14.03
N ILE A 184 7.16 18.82 15.21
CA ILE A 184 7.74 18.09 16.34
C ILE A 184 8.02 16.63 15.95
N ASN A 185 7.07 15.95 15.31
CA ASN A 185 7.24 14.56 14.87
C ASN A 185 8.35 14.44 13.82
N ALA A 186 8.41 15.37 12.85
CA ALA A 186 9.44 15.37 11.81
C ALA A 186 10.86 15.60 12.35
N GLU A 187 10.99 16.27 13.50
CA GLU A 187 12.27 16.48 14.21
C GLU A 187 12.62 15.32 15.16
N GLY A 188 11.86 14.21 15.13
CA GLY A 188 12.06 13.04 15.97
C GLY A 188 11.41 13.13 17.36
N GLY A 189 10.61 14.16 17.61
CA GLY A 189 9.76 14.27 18.78
C GLY A 189 8.50 13.39 18.68
N ALA A 190 7.65 13.48 19.71
CA ALA A 190 6.37 12.79 19.74
C ALA A 190 5.25 13.77 20.12
N ALA A 191 4.46 14.15 19.13
CA ALA A 191 3.30 15.01 19.26
C ALA A 191 2.06 14.38 18.62
N PRO A 192 0.91 14.42 19.30
CA PRO A 192 -0.32 13.85 18.76
C PRO A 192 -0.97 14.83 17.78
N GLY A 193 -1.64 14.33 16.73
CA GLY A 193 -2.40 15.18 15.80
C GLY A 193 -2.27 14.75 14.34
N ALA A 194 -1.18 14.06 14.01
CA ALA A 194 -1.01 13.41 12.72
C ALA A 194 -1.63 12.00 12.69
N GLY A 195 -2.16 11.62 11.53
CA GLY A 195 -2.74 10.31 11.31
C GLY A 195 -2.88 9.96 9.82
N LEU A 196 -3.36 8.74 9.57
CA LEU A 196 -3.68 8.25 8.23
C LEU A 196 -5.20 8.07 8.10
N LEU A 197 -5.78 8.62 7.04
CA LEU A 197 -7.11 8.24 6.59
C LEU A 197 -7.15 6.74 6.33
N SER A 198 -8.30 6.10 6.62
CA SER A 198 -8.44 4.64 6.51
C SER A 198 -8.24 4.10 5.08
N THR A 199 -8.33 4.95 4.06
CA THR A 199 -8.16 4.59 2.65
C THR A 199 -6.83 3.92 2.36
N HIS A 200 -5.72 4.41 2.93
CA HIS A 200 -4.40 3.79 2.73
C HIS A 200 -4.23 2.47 3.52
N PRO A 201 -4.52 2.41 4.83
CA PRO A 201 -4.54 1.15 5.57
C PRO A 201 -5.40 0.05 4.92
N ASP A 202 -6.57 0.39 4.39
CA ASP A 202 -7.44 -0.55 3.69
C ASP A 202 -6.83 -1.02 2.37
N ALA A 203 -6.27 -0.11 1.56
CA ALA A 203 -5.58 -0.45 0.32
C ALA A 203 -4.36 -1.36 0.55
N LEU A 204 -3.57 -1.08 1.59
CA LEU A 204 -2.42 -1.91 1.94
C LEU A 204 -2.86 -3.31 2.40
N ALA A 205 -3.96 -3.40 3.16
CA ALA A 205 -4.55 -4.68 3.56
C ALA A 205 -5.06 -5.48 2.35
N VAL A 206 -5.70 -4.82 1.38
CA VAL A 206 -6.10 -5.44 0.11
C VAL A 206 -4.87 -5.98 -0.64
N HIS A 207 -3.80 -5.20 -0.73
CA HIS A 207 -2.53 -5.64 -1.37
C HIS A 207 -1.89 -6.83 -0.63
N GLY A 208 -1.94 -6.83 0.71
CA GLY A 208 -1.52 -7.96 1.53
C GLY A 208 -2.32 -9.23 1.26
N LEU A 209 -3.65 -9.12 1.12
CA LEU A 209 -4.51 -10.25 0.78
C LEU A 209 -4.25 -10.75 -0.64
N ALA A 210 -4.02 -9.85 -1.59
CA ALA A 210 -3.63 -10.21 -2.96
C ALA A 210 -2.34 -11.03 -2.95
N ARG A 211 -1.32 -10.59 -2.20
CA ARG A 211 -0.06 -11.34 -2.02
C ARG A 211 -0.28 -12.73 -1.42
N ALA A 212 -1.13 -12.84 -0.41
CA ALA A 212 -1.44 -14.12 0.22
C ALA A 212 -2.19 -15.06 -0.73
N ALA A 213 -3.19 -14.55 -1.47
CA ALA A 213 -4.01 -15.31 -2.39
C ALA A 213 -3.25 -15.76 -3.65
N LEU A 214 -2.30 -14.96 -4.13
CA LEU A 214 -1.50 -15.22 -5.33
C LEU A 214 -0.18 -15.94 -5.07
N ARG A 215 0.05 -16.41 -3.83
CA ARG A 215 1.25 -17.19 -3.49
C ARG A 215 1.39 -18.40 -4.42
N GLY A 216 2.54 -18.49 -5.10
CA GLY A 216 2.83 -19.55 -6.07
C GLY A 216 2.23 -19.34 -7.46
N VAL A 217 1.58 -18.20 -7.72
CA VAL A 217 1.04 -17.82 -9.03
C VAL A 217 1.87 -16.68 -9.63
N VAL A 218 1.99 -15.57 -8.89
CA VAL A 218 2.77 -14.39 -9.29
C VAL A 218 3.36 -13.73 -8.06
N ARG A 219 4.47 -13.02 -8.22
CA ARG A 219 5.04 -12.20 -7.15
C ARG A 219 4.21 -10.93 -7.02
N VAL A 220 3.79 -10.62 -5.79
CA VAL A 220 3.10 -9.38 -5.44
C VAL A 220 4.07 -8.56 -4.61
N GLU A 221 4.54 -7.47 -5.20
CA GLU A 221 5.71 -6.74 -4.72
C GLU A 221 5.32 -5.39 -4.14
N THR A 222 6.22 -4.84 -3.34
CA THR A 222 6.09 -3.52 -2.76
C THR A 222 7.44 -2.84 -2.79
N PHE A 223 7.42 -1.52 -2.85
CA PHE A 223 8.60 -0.70 -3.04
C PHE A 223 8.70 0.36 -1.94
N ALA A 224 9.93 0.74 -1.65
CA ALA A 224 10.29 1.83 -0.76
C ALA A 224 10.16 3.15 -1.53
N LEU A 225 9.27 4.02 -1.10
CA LEU A 225 9.05 5.33 -1.73
C LEU A 225 10.34 6.16 -1.82
N ALA A 226 11.10 6.24 -0.72
CA ALA A 226 12.30 7.06 -0.64
C ALA A 226 13.36 6.60 -1.65
N ARG A 227 13.65 5.30 -1.68
CA ARG A 227 14.66 4.69 -2.56
C ARG A 227 14.27 4.79 -4.03
N LEU A 228 12.99 4.59 -4.34
CA LEU A 228 12.50 4.75 -5.71
C LEU A 228 12.67 6.18 -6.20
N ASN A 229 12.23 7.16 -5.41
CA ASN A 229 12.31 8.57 -5.79
C ASN A 229 13.76 9.02 -5.95
N ALA A 230 14.66 8.57 -5.07
CA ALA A 230 16.10 8.82 -5.21
C ALA A 230 16.66 8.20 -6.49
N ALA A 231 16.35 6.93 -6.77
CA ALA A 231 16.79 6.25 -7.99
C ALA A 231 16.32 6.95 -9.28
N ALA A 232 15.08 7.46 -9.29
CA ALA A 232 14.55 8.22 -10.42
C ALA A 232 15.36 9.52 -10.66
N LEU A 233 15.69 10.25 -9.59
CA LEU A 233 16.47 11.50 -9.66
C LEU A 233 17.96 11.27 -9.93
N GLU A 234 18.48 10.10 -9.58
CA GLU A 234 19.80 9.62 -10.02
C GLU A 234 19.84 9.26 -11.52
N GLY A 235 18.70 9.31 -12.22
CA GLY A 235 18.61 9.03 -13.65
C GLY A 235 18.57 7.54 -14.00
N ARG A 236 18.27 6.66 -13.03
CA ARG A 236 18.09 5.23 -13.31
C ARG A 236 16.79 5.00 -14.08
N ASP A 237 16.82 4.07 -15.02
CA ASP A 237 15.59 3.62 -15.69
C ASP A 237 14.61 2.97 -14.71
N VAL A 238 13.35 2.82 -15.15
CA VAL A 238 12.26 2.37 -14.27
C VAL A 238 12.49 0.98 -13.70
N ASP A 239 13.07 0.06 -14.46
CA ASP A 239 13.24 -1.32 -14.01
C ASP A 239 14.41 -1.41 -13.01
N ALA A 240 15.52 -0.70 -13.27
CA ALA A 240 16.62 -0.56 -12.33
C ALA A 240 16.20 0.15 -11.02
N ALA A 241 15.33 1.16 -11.12
CA ALA A 241 14.78 1.86 -9.96
C ALA A 241 13.86 0.96 -9.13
N LEU A 242 12.97 0.18 -9.78
CA LEU A 242 12.11 -0.79 -9.11
C LEU A 242 12.93 -1.88 -8.41
N ASP A 243 13.99 -2.38 -9.05
CA ASP A 243 14.86 -3.39 -8.46
C ASP A 243 15.58 -2.87 -7.20
N ALA A 244 16.13 -1.65 -7.25
CA ALA A 244 16.76 -1.01 -6.10
C ALA A 244 15.75 -0.69 -4.97
N ALA A 245 14.53 -0.32 -5.32
CA ALA A 245 13.49 0.06 -4.38
C ALA A 245 12.64 -1.11 -3.85
N ARG A 246 12.79 -2.32 -4.40
CA ARG A 246 12.01 -3.49 -3.99
C ARG A 246 12.25 -3.84 -2.52
N HIS A 247 11.18 -4.06 -1.78
CA HIS A 247 11.26 -4.50 -0.40
C HIS A 247 11.64 -5.98 -0.26
N PRO A 248 12.37 -6.37 0.81
CA PRO A 248 12.40 -7.76 1.21
C PRO A 248 10.99 -8.23 1.63
N PRO A 249 10.68 -9.55 1.53
CA PRO A 249 9.32 -10.07 1.74
C PRO A 249 8.65 -9.66 3.06
N LYS A 250 9.43 -9.46 4.12
CA LYS A 250 8.94 -9.13 5.46
C LYS A 250 8.35 -7.71 5.58
N MET A 251 8.72 -6.77 4.72
CA MET A 251 8.37 -5.35 4.91
C MET A 251 6.87 -5.11 4.85
N LEU A 252 6.15 -5.74 3.92
CA LEU A 252 4.70 -5.55 3.85
C LEU A 252 4.01 -6.10 5.11
N ASP A 253 4.51 -7.19 5.71
CA ASP A 253 3.95 -7.69 6.97
C ASP A 253 4.24 -6.75 8.14
N GLU A 254 5.44 -6.15 8.16
CA GLU A 254 5.82 -5.12 9.13
C GLU A 254 4.95 -3.86 8.97
N ALA A 255 4.74 -3.39 7.74
CA ALA A 255 3.88 -2.26 7.43
C ALA A 255 2.43 -2.52 7.87
N LEU A 256 1.88 -3.69 7.56
CA LEU A 256 0.53 -4.09 7.98
C LEU A 256 0.37 -4.16 9.51
N ARG A 257 1.41 -4.57 10.24
CA ARG A 257 1.45 -4.48 11.72
C ARG A 257 1.58 -3.04 12.20
N GLY A 258 2.42 -2.23 11.55
CA GLY A 258 2.64 -0.81 11.86
C GLY A 258 1.40 0.06 11.70
N LEU A 259 0.45 -0.32 10.84
CA LEU A 259 -0.86 0.34 10.75
C LEU A 259 -1.69 0.26 12.06
N VAL A 260 -1.24 -0.49 13.07
CA VAL A 260 -1.82 -0.54 14.43
C VAL A 260 -1.20 0.52 15.34
N SER A 261 0.09 0.82 15.21
CA SER A 261 0.77 1.81 16.07
C SER A 261 0.34 3.23 15.74
N SER A 262 0.12 3.57 14.46
CA SER A 262 -0.42 4.87 14.05
C SER A 262 -1.86 5.09 14.56
N ALA A 263 -2.67 4.01 14.62
CA ALA A 263 -4.03 4.06 15.16
C ALA A 263 -4.07 4.06 16.70
N ALA A 264 -3.12 3.41 17.37
CA ALA A 264 -3.01 3.41 18.82
C ALA A 264 -2.48 4.76 19.37
N ALA A 265 -1.60 5.44 18.63
CA ALA A 265 -1.19 6.81 18.94
C ALA A 265 -2.37 7.81 18.83
N ALA A 266 -3.27 7.59 17.86
CA ALA A 266 -4.48 8.40 17.71
C ALA A 266 -5.58 8.12 18.75
N ARG A 267 -5.62 6.92 19.35
CA ARG A 267 -6.66 6.47 20.32
C ARG A 267 -6.30 6.65 21.81
N ARG A 268 -5.08 7.05 22.16
CA ARG A 268 -4.74 7.46 23.54
C ARG A 268 -5.15 8.92 23.81
N ARG A 269 -6.35 9.28 23.35
CA ARG A 269 -7.07 10.52 23.64
C ARG A 269 -8.47 10.13 24.05
#